data_AF-A0A1F5C709-F1
#
_entry.id   AF-A0A1F5C709-F1
#
_cell.length_a   1.000
_cell.length_b   1.000
_cell.length_c   1.000
_cell.angle_alpha   90.00
_cell.angle_beta   90.00
_cell.angle_gamma   90.00
#
_symmetry.space_group_name_H-M   'P 1'
#
loop_
_entity.id
_entity.type
_entity.pdbx_description
1 polymer ?
#
loop_
_entity_poly.entity_id
_entity_poly.type
_entity_poly.pdbx_seq_one_letter_code
_entity_poly.pdbx_strand_id
1 'polypeptide(L)' 'MTLPGWSEHGCPEKQAIDFAPVKGIEKLEDFYKIKEYKWLLKNANKFGFYLSFPKNNKSGIMFEPWHWHFKGAEE' A
#
# COMPACT_ATOMS: atom_id res chain seq x y z
N MET A 1 12.22 1.93 -7.52
CA MET A 1 12.12 2.45 -8.91
C MET A 1 11.83 1.26 -9.81
N THR A 2 10.75 1.30 -10.58
CA THR A 2 10.34 0.18 -11.45
C THR A 2 10.48 0.58 -12.91
N LEU A 3 10.50 -0.41 -13.81
CA LEU A 3 10.36 -0.14 -15.25
C LEU A 3 8.96 0.41 -15.56
N PRO A 4 8.81 1.26 -16.60
CA PRO A 4 7.50 1.65 -17.13
C PRO A 4 6.63 0.44 -17.45
N GLY A 5 5.36 0.47 -17.08
CA GLY A 5 4.41 -0.65 -17.26
C GLY A 5 4.44 -1.72 -16.15
N TRP A 6 5.45 -1.70 -15.27
CA TRP A 6 5.59 -2.66 -14.16
C TRP A 6 5.27 -2.06 -12.79
N SER A 7 5.07 -0.74 -12.70
CA SER A 7 4.59 -0.08 -11.49
C SER A 7 3.09 -0.27 -11.32
N GLU A 8 2.63 -0.63 -10.12
CA GLU A 8 1.20 -0.66 -9.79
C GLU A 8 0.56 0.75 -9.78
N HIS A 9 1.36 1.82 -9.81
CA HIS A 9 0.83 3.18 -10.00
C HIS A 9 0.49 3.49 -11.47
N GLY A 10 1.07 2.76 -12.42
CA GLY A 10 0.95 3.07 -13.86
C GLY A 10 0.50 1.90 -14.73
N CYS A 11 0.26 0.71 -14.17
CA CYS A 11 -0.16 -0.47 -14.92
C CYS A 11 -1.70 -0.49 -15.02
N PRO A 12 -2.32 -0.53 -16.20
CA PRO A 12 -3.79 -0.56 -16.30
C PRO A 12 -4.46 -1.73 -15.55
N GLU A 13 -3.79 -2.88 -15.47
CA GLU A 13 -4.29 -4.07 -14.77
C GLU A 13 -4.13 -3.99 -13.24
N LYS A 14 -3.31 -3.06 -12.75
CA LYS A 14 -3.05 -2.89 -11.32
C LYS A 14 -3.08 -1.42 -10.96
N GLN A 15 -4.02 -1.04 -10.12
CA GLN A 15 -4.11 0.34 -9.66
C GLN A 15 -3.72 0.39 -8.18
N ALA A 16 -2.82 1.29 -7.82
CA ALA A 16 -2.40 1.48 -6.43
C ALA A 16 -2.33 2.95 -6.08
N ILE A 17 -2.47 3.23 -4.78
CA ILE A 17 -2.32 4.56 -4.21
C ILE A 17 -1.35 4.49 -3.04
N ASP A 18 -0.67 5.62 -2.81
CA ASP A 18 0.21 5.80 -1.65
C ASP A 18 -0.45 6.70 -0.63
N PHE A 19 -0.50 6.26 0.62
CA PHE A 19 -0.93 7.09 1.74
C PHE A 19 0.24 7.92 2.27
N ALA A 20 0.07 9.24 2.27
CA ALA A 20 0.97 10.13 3.00
C ALA A 20 0.64 10.11 4.50
N PRO A 21 1.63 9.94 5.38
CA PRO A 21 1.44 10.04 6.81
C PRO A 21 0.92 11.42 7.22
N VAL A 22 0.04 11.43 8.21
CA VAL A 22 -0.35 12.66 8.93
C VAL A 22 0.81 13.16 9.82
N LYS A 23 0.75 14.44 10.23
CA LYS A 23 1.74 15.12 11.08
C LYS A 23 2.25 14.22 12.22
N GLY A 24 3.57 14.20 12.40
CA GLY A 24 4.23 13.44 13.47
C GLY A 24 5.02 12.21 12.99
N ILE A 25 5.05 11.95 11.68
CA ILE A 25 5.94 10.96 11.07
C ILE A 25 6.92 11.66 10.14
N GLU A 26 8.21 11.43 10.34
CA GLU A 26 9.29 11.98 9.51
C GLU A 26 9.59 11.12 8.28
N LYS A 27 9.36 9.80 8.37
CA LYS A 27 9.67 8.81 7.33
C LYS A 27 8.45 8.01 6.92
N LEU A 28 8.26 7.80 5.62
CA LEU A 28 7.18 6.95 5.11
C LEU A 28 7.24 5.52 5.67
N GLU A 29 8.44 4.99 5.91
CA GLU A 29 8.62 3.65 6.51
C GLU A 29 8.09 3.56 7.93
N ASP A 30 7.87 4.67 8.62
CA ASP A 30 7.31 4.69 9.97
C ASP A 30 5.78 4.72 9.98
N PHE A 31 5.13 4.78 8.81
CA PHE A 31 3.66 4.77 8.71
C PHE A 31 3.03 3.57 9.41
N TYR A 32 3.69 2.41 9.45
CA TYR A 32 3.16 1.23 10.15
C TYR A 32 2.98 1.40 11.66
N LYS A 33 3.61 2.42 12.26
CA LYS A 33 3.61 2.64 13.71
C LYS A 33 2.34 3.36 14.19
N ILE A 34 1.64 4.08 13.30
CA ILE A 34 0.48 4.90 13.68
C ILE A 34 -0.86 4.17 13.57
N LYS A 35 -1.91 4.79 14.12
CA LYS A 35 -3.25 4.22 14.23
C LYS A 35 -3.94 4.09 12.86
N GLU A 36 -3.61 4.96 11.91
CA GLU A 36 -4.16 5.00 10.56
C GLU A 36 -3.77 3.73 9.79
N TYR A 37 -2.51 3.31 9.89
CA TYR A 37 -2.07 2.04 9.30
C TYR A 37 -2.77 0.83 9.93
N LYS A 38 -2.93 0.81 11.26
CA LYS A 38 -3.70 -0.24 11.94
C LYS A 38 -5.17 -0.27 11.48
N TRP A 39 -5.75 0.89 11.21
CA TRP A 39 -7.10 0.99 10.66
C TRP A 39 -7.16 0.42 9.24
N LEU A 40 -6.18 0.73 8.39
CA LEU A 40 -6.11 0.18 7.03
C LEU A 40 -6.00 -1.35 7.04
N LEU A 41 -5.14 -1.93 7.88
CA LEU A 41 -5.03 -3.39 8.00
C LEU A 41 -6.37 -4.08 8.34
N LYS A 42 -7.25 -3.41 9.10
CA LYS A 42 -8.55 -3.95 9.51
C LYS A 42 -9.68 -3.66 8.51
N ASN A 43 -9.59 -2.59 7.74
CA ASN A 43 -10.73 -2.06 6.97
C ASN A 43 -10.50 -1.93 5.48
N ALA A 44 -9.26 -1.80 4.99
CA ALA A 44 -8.97 -1.53 3.58
C ALA A 44 -9.58 -2.57 2.64
N ASN A 45 -9.57 -3.84 3.04
CA ASN A 45 -10.16 -4.94 2.28
C ASN A 45 -11.66 -4.73 2.01
N LYS A 46 -12.42 -4.12 2.94
CA LYS A 46 -13.85 -3.79 2.75
C LYS A 46 -14.09 -2.79 1.62
N PHE A 47 -13.06 -2.06 1.23
CA PHE A 47 -13.09 -1.09 0.15
C PHE A 47 -12.31 -1.61 -1.09
N GLY A 48 -11.95 -2.89 -1.11
CA GLY A 48 -11.21 -3.50 -2.22
C GLY A 48 -9.70 -3.20 -2.23
N PHE A 49 -9.14 -2.67 -1.14
CA PHE A 49 -7.72 -2.34 -1.04
C PHE A 49 -6.92 -3.36 -0.24
N TYR A 50 -5.69 -3.60 -0.68
CA TYR A 50 -4.75 -4.55 -0.08
C TYR A 50 -3.33 -3.97 -0.07
N LEU A 51 -2.58 -4.30 0.98
CA LEU A 51 -1.17 -3.92 1.08
C LEU A 51 -0.34 -4.80 0.14
N SER A 52 0.26 -4.22 -0.90
CA SER A 52 1.01 -4.99 -1.92
C SER A 52 2.32 -5.53 -1.39
N PHE A 53 3.02 -4.74 -0.55
CA PHE A 53 4.37 -5.04 -0.10
C PHE A 53 4.45 -5.14 1.42
N PRO A 54 3.84 -6.17 2.05
CA PRO A 54 4.02 -6.43 3.47
C PRO A 54 5.46 -6.86 3.79
N LYS A 55 5.82 -6.87 5.08
CA LYS A 55 7.09 -7.44 5.54
C LYS A 55 7.21 -8.88 5.05
N ASN A 56 8.37 -9.24 4.53
CA ASN A 56 8.67 -10.57 3.99
C ASN A 56 7.77 -11.00 2.81
N ASN A 57 7.32 -10.05 1.98
CA ASN A 57 6.65 -10.38 0.73
C ASN A 57 7.60 -11.12 -0.23
N LYS A 58 7.02 -11.91 -1.15
CA LYS A 58 7.78 -12.74 -2.10
C LYS A 58 8.27 -11.97 -3.34
N SER A 59 7.86 -10.71 -3.49
CA SER A 59 8.14 -9.90 -4.69
C SER A 59 9.56 -9.34 -4.71
N GLY A 60 10.30 -9.43 -3.60
CA GLY A 60 11.64 -8.85 -3.46
C GLY A 60 11.63 -7.32 -3.33
N ILE A 61 10.45 -6.71 -3.26
CA ILE A 61 10.26 -5.27 -3.02
C ILE A 61 10.30 -5.06 -1.50
N MET A 62 10.91 -3.95 -1.08
CA MET A 62 10.99 -3.61 0.34
C MET A 62 9.60 -3.41 0.97
N PHE A 63 9.56 -3.41 2.29
CA PHE A 63 8.31 -3.15 3.00
C PHE A 63 7.85 -1.69 2.76
N GLU A 64 6.68 -1.53 2.16
CA GLU A 64 6.09 -0.22 1.86
C GLU A 64 4.71 -0.11 2.53
N PRO A 65 4.63 0.27 3.83
CA PRO A 65 3.37 0.33 4.55
C PRO A 65 2.34 1.32 3.96
N TRP A 66 2.79 2.25 3.13
CA TRP A 66 1.98 3.28 2.49
C TRP A 66 1.37 2.86 1.16
N HIS A 67 1.84 1.78 0.51
CA HIS A 67 1.44 1.40 -0.86
C HIS A 67 0.31 0.38 -0.87
N TRP A 68 -0.87 0.77 -1.38
CA TRP A 68 -2.08 -0.07 -1.34
C TRP A 68 -2.68 -0.23 -2.73
N HIS A 69 -2.80 -1.48 -3.17
CA HIS A 69 -3.37 -1.88 -4.44
C HIS A 69 -4.89 -2.11 -4.34
N PHE A 70 -5.62 -1.55 -5.28
CA PHE A 70 -7.05 -1.74 -5.48
C PHE A 70 -7.33 -2.94 -6.39
N LYS A 71 -8.07 -3.92 -5.89
CA LYS A 71 -8.51 -5.10 -6.64
C LYS A 71 -9.99 -5.08 -7.02
N GLY A 72 -10.73 -4.04 -6.65
CA GLY A 72 -12.19 -4.05 -6.65
C GLY A 72 -12.75 -4.56 -5.32
N ALA A 73 -13.92 -4.07 -4.93
CA ALA A 73 -14.70 -4.70 -3.87
C ALA A 73 -15.43 -5.90 -4.49
N GLU A 74 -15.31 -7.09 -3.89
CA GLU A 74 -16.28 -8.15 -4.17
C GLU A 74 -17.64 -7.67 -3.66
N GLU A 75 -18.66 -7.67 -4.54
CA GLU A 75 -20.06 -7.41 -4.16
C GLU A 75 -20.63 -8.53 -3.28
#